data_AF-A0AAN7D3I0-F1
#
_entry.id   AF-A0AAN7D3I0-F1
#
_cell.length_a   1.000
_cell.length_b   1.000
_cell.length_c   1.000
_cell.angle_alpha   90.00
_cell.angle_beta   90.00
_cell.angle_gamma   90.00
#
_symmetry.space_group_name_H-M   'P 1'
#
loop_
_entity.id
_entity.type
_entity.pdbx_description
1 polymer ?
#
loop_
_entity_poly.entity_id
_entity_poly.type
_entity_poly.pdbx_seq_one_letter_code
_entity_poly.pdbx_strand_id
1 'polypeptide(L)'
;MAFTDQERTVMLESSTTTSPSAPSFSHWYIITGPCSKATVDKITLGALQRLWHPSFNMLRDPAHPPRYRPPHLLLPPRLWRDFWSLCLPAKAFTPWWRLLHGHLSVQARLHSINVVKYPSPLCKVCQEAPEDEYHMVIGCSSKSLFWYEVASHLGLTPKFPTDAAIWLGLTTLHGQDNHPLDISILELLGAAFSCVWQHHWGCTLDGKSWLTRAVFSSFLADNAKLISSFVDM
;
A
#
# COMPACT_ATOMS: atom_id res chain seq x y z
N MET A 1 40.17 10.92 34.75
CA MET A 1 40.66 12.31 34.76
C MET A 1 39.57 13.17 34.16
N ALA A 2 38.81 13.86 35.00
CA ALA A 2 37.74 14.76 34.59
C ALA A 2 38.36 16.15 34.37
N PHE A 3 38.10 16.75 33.22
CA PHE A 3 38.50 18.13 32.90
C PHE A 3 37.87 19.08 33.92
N THR A 4 38.67 20.06 34.37
CA THR A 4 38.23 21.06 35.36
C THR A 4 37.32 22.09 34.71
N ASP A 5 36.36 22.65 35.47
CA ASP A 5 35.37 23.62 34.96
C ASP A 5 36.01 24.85 34.28
N GLN A 6 37.27 25.14 34.58
CA GLN A 6 38.03 26.23 33.99
C GLN A 6 38.48 25.94 32.55
N GLU A 7 38.66 24.67 32.17
CA GLU A 7 38.98 24.25 30.81
C GLU A 7 37.74 24.23 29.90
N ARG A 8 36.53 24.14 30.49
CA ARG A 8 35.26 24.16 29.76
C ARG A 8 34.85 25.59 29.35
N THR A 9 35.24 26.61 30.12
CA THR A 9 34.93 28.02 29.83
C THR A 9 35.76 28.58 28.67
N VAL A 10 37.03 28.16 28.54
CA VAL A 10 37.94 28.64 27.46
C VAL A 10 37.52 28.11 26.07
N MET A 11 36.87 26.95 26.00
CA MET A 11 36.30 26.39 24.77
C MET A 11 35.00 27.07 24.32
N LEU A 12 34.28 27.77 25.22
CA LEU A 12 33.02 28.44 24.89
C LEU A 12 33.21 29.87 24.36
N GLU A 13 34.32 30.53 24.68
CA GLU A 13 34.56 31.95 24.33
C GLU A 13 35.30 32.14 23.00
N SER A 14 35.68 31.07 22.30
CA SER A 14 36.50 31.11 21.08
C SER A 14 35.77 30.75 19.79
N SER A 15 34.43 30.82 19.77
CA SER A 15 33.62 30.54 18.57
C SER A 15 32.70 31.70 18.20
N THR A 16 33.24 32.92 18.09
CA THR A 16 32.57 34.00 17.35
C THR A 16 32.80 33.80 15.85
N THR A 17 32.32 32.68 15.32
CA THR A 17 32.23 32.47 13.88
C THR A 17 31.00 33.22 13.41
N THR A 18 31.20 34.40 12.85
CA THR A 18 30.19 35.09 12.04
C THR A 18 29.67 34.09 11.01
N SER A 19 28.50 33.51 11.26
CA SER A 19 27.85 32.66 10.28
C SER A 19 27.58 33.54 9.07
N PRO A 20 28.07 33.19 7.86
CA PRO A 20 27.68 33.94 6.68
C PRO A 20 26.16 33.88 6.60
N SER A 21 25.53 35.06 6.52
CA SER A 21 24.08 35.16 6.31
C SER A 21 23.71 34.24 5.16
N ALA A 22 22.73 33.35 5.39
CA ALA A 22 22.31 32.40 4.37
C ALA A 22 22.08 33.16 3.04
N PRO A 23 22.62 32.66 1.91
CA PRO A 23 22.51 33.35 0.64
C PRO A 23 21.03 33.61 0.32
N SER A 24 20.70 34.83 -0.09
CA SER A 24 19.33 35.17 -0.46
C SER A 24 18.92 34.36 -1.70
N PHE A 25 17.89 33.54 -1.56
CA PHE A 25 17.31 32.77 -2.67
C PHE A 25 16.21 33.56 -3.43
N SER A 26 16.06 34.86 -3.17
CA SER A 26 15.00 35.70 -3.77
C SER A 26 15.15 35.90 -5.28
N HIS A 27 16.33 35.62 -5.83
CA HIS A 27 16.63 35.65 -7.27
C HIS A 27 16.43 34.28 -7.95
N TRP A 28 16.18 33.22 -7.19
CA TRP A 28 15.91 31.89 -7.72
C TRP A 28 14.40 31.72 -7.92
N TYR A 29 14.01 31.31 -9.12
CA TYR A 29 12.62 31.08 -9.49
C TYR A 29 12.41 29.62 -9.86
N ILE A 30 11.25 29.07 -9.50
CA ILE A 30 10.81 27.74 -9.92
C ILE A 30 9.51 27.86 -10.70
N ILE A 31 9.39 27.06 -11.75
CA ILE A 31 8.19 26.95 -12.57
C ILE A 31 7.19 26.05 -11.82
N THR A 32 6.08 26.64 -11.36
CA THR A 32 5.05 25.94 -10.59
C THR A 32 3.89 25.43 -11.46
N GLY A 33 3.83 25.86 -12.73
CA GLY A 33 2.74 25.57 -13.65
C GLY A 33 3.13 25.93 -15.09
N PRO A 34 2.25 25.69 -16.10
CA PRO A 34 2.56 25.98 -17.50
C PRO A 34 2.89 27.46 -17.75
N CYS A 35 2.27 28.35 -16.97
CA CYS A 35 2.43 29.80 -17.08
C CYS A 35 2.74 30.50 -15.74
N SER A 36 3.09 29.75 -14.68
CA SER A 36 3.29 30.32 -13.33
C SER A 36 4.71 30.07 -12.81
N LYS A 37 5.30 31.11 -12.20
CA LYS A 37 6.61 31.09 -11.55
C LYS A 37 6.51 31.63 -10.14
N ALA A 38 7.26 31.06 -9.21
CA ALA A 38 7.38 31.56 -7.85
C ALA A 38 8.83 31.59 -7.41
N THR A 39 9.18 32.56 -6.56
CA THR A 39 10.52 32.66 -5.97
C THR A 39 10.70 31.61 -4.88
N VAL A 40 11.91 31.07 -4.75
CA VAL A 40 12.21 29.98 -3.79
C VAL A 40 11.94 30.41 -2.34
N ASP A 41 12.17 31.68 -2.01
CA ASP A 41 11.90 32.27 -0.69
C ASP A 41 10.41 32.35 -0.30
N LYS A 42 9.49 32.29 -1.28
CA LYS A 42 8.04 32.32 -1.07
C LYS A 42 7.39 30.94 -1.11
N ILE A 43 8.15 29.91 -1.45
CA ILE A 43 7.67 28.52 -1.54
C ILE A 43 7.92 27.83 -0.20
N THR A 44 6.94 27.07 0.30
CA THR A 44 7.13 26.25 1.50
C THR A 44 8.12 25.12 1.23
N LEU A 45 8.92 24.72 2.22
CA LEU A 45 9.90 23.64 2.07
C LEU A 45 9.28 22.35 1.52
N GLY A 46 8.07 21.99 1.95
CA GLY A 46 7.35 20.81 1.43
C GLY A 46 6.84 20.96 0.00
N ALA A 47 6.58 22.19 -0.49
CA ALA A 47 6.30 22.42 -1.90
C ALA A 47 7.59 22.35 -2.75
N LEU A 48 8.69 22.89 -2.23
CA LEU A 48 10.01 22.82 -2.85
C LEU A 48 10.50 21.37 -3.02
N GLN A 49 10.39 20.57 -1.96
CA GLN A 49 10.73 19.13 -1.98
C GLN A 49 9.91 18.35 -3.01
N ARG A 50 8.61 18.68 -3.16
CA ARG A 50 7.76 18.06 -4.19
C ARG A 50 8.21 18.44 -5.60
N LEU A 51 8.54 19.70 -5.83
CA LEU A 51 9.06 20.21 -7.11
C LEU A 51 10.38 19.55 -7.52
N TRP A 52 11.26 19.29 -6.55
CA TRP A 52 12.55 18.64 -6.80
C TRP A 52 12.50 17.12 -6.75
N HIS A 53 11.34 16.53 -6.48
CA HIS A 53 11.22 15.08 -6.45
C HIS A 53 11.46 14.50 -7.87
N PRO A 54 12.24 13.42 -8.03
CA PRO A 54 12.53 12.83 -9.35
C PRO A 54 11.28 12.48 -10.16
N SER A 55 10.16 12.25 -9.49
CA SER A 55 8.86 11.92 -10.09
C SER A 55 7.89 13.11 -10.22
N PHE A 56 8.36 14.36 -10.05
CA PHE A 56 7.51 15.55 -10.08
C PHE A 56 6.71 15.69 -11.39
N ASN A 57 7.32 15.40 -12.53
CA ASN A 57 6.63 15.46 -13.82
C ASN A 57 5.51 14.40 -13.91
N MET A 58 5.73 13.20 -13.37
CA MET A 58 4.73 12.12 -13.33
C MET A 58 3.54 12.43 -12.43
N LEU A 59 3.70 13.33 -11.45
CA LEU A 59 2.61 13.81 -10.59
C LEU A 59 1.68 14.79 -11.30
N ARG A 60 2.18 15.50 -12.30
CA ARG A 60 1.43 16.51 -13.06
C ARG A 60 0.74 15.96 -14.29
N ASP A 61 1.19 14.81 -14.80
CA ASP A 61 0.58 14.19 -15.97
C ASP A 61 -0.83 13.64 -15.66
N PRO A 62 -1.82 13.92 -16.53
CA PRO A 62 -3.12 13.27 -16.48
C PRO A 62 -2.92 11.75 -16.49
N ALA A 63 -3.64 11.00 -15.68
CA ALA A 63 -3.36 9.57 -15.57
C ALA A 63 -3.75 8.80 -16.87
N HIS A 64 -2.76 8.41 -17.68
CA HIS A 64 -2.94 7.55 -18.86
C HIS A 64 -2.32 6.16 -18.64
N PRO A 65 -2.90 5.07 -19.17
CA PRO A 65 -2.32 3.73 -19.08
C PRO A 65 -1.08 3.55 -19.98
N PRO A 66 -0.08 2.73 -19.58
CA PRO A 66 0.08 2.07 -18.28
C PRO A 66 0.80 2.97 -17.25
N ARG A 67 0.26 3.03 -16.02
CA ARG A 67 0.72 3.91 -14.94
C ARG A 67 1.99 3.36 -14.27
N TYR A 68 3.16 3.88 -14.61
CA TYR A 68 4.35 3.74 -13.76
C TYR A 68 4.35 4.85 -12.70
N ARG A 69 3.48 4.77 -11.67
CA ARG A 69 3.58 5.70 -10.53
C ARG A 69 4.44 5.09 -9.43
N PRO A 70 5.31 5.88 -8.78
CA PRO A 70 5.97 5.46 -7.56
C PRO A 70 4.94 5.00 -6.52
N PRO A 71 5.19 3.92 -5.78
CA PRO A 71 4.24 3.33 -4.83
C PRO A 71 3.63 4.30 -3.80
N HIS A 72 4.40 5.29 -3.36
CA HIS A 72 3.96 6.32 -2.41
C HIS A 72 3.00 7.37 -3.01
N LEU A 73 2.77 7.33 -4.33
CA LEU A 73 1.87 8.21 -5.08
C LEU A 73 0.62 7.47 -5.60
N LEU A 74 0.44 6.21 -5.19
CA LEU A 74 -0.72 5.41 -5.59
C LEU A 74 -1.98 5.82 -4.79
N LEU A 75 -1.83 6.14 -3.49
CA LEU A 75 -2.92 6.63 -2.66
C LEU A 75 -2.67 8.07 -2.18
N PRO A 76 -3.70 8.96 -2.18
CA PRO A 76 -3.62 10.28 -1.56
C PRO A 76 -3.40 10.18 -0.04
N PRO A 77 -2.80 11.19 0.61
CA PRO A 77 -2.57 11.20 2.06
C PRO A 77 -3.82 10.98 2.93
N ARG A 78 -5.00 11.35 2.43
CA ARG A 78 -6.28 11.09 3.12
C ARG A 78 -6.55 9.60 3.24
N LEU A 79 -6.42 8.85 2.14
CA LEU A 79 -6.65 7.40 2.13
C LEU A 79 -5.61 6.65 2.96
N TRP A 80 -4.38 7.14 3.02
CA TRP A 80 -3.40 6.58 3.95
C TRP A 80 -3.82 6.74 5.41
N ARG A 81 -4.39 7.89 5.78
CA ARG A 81 -4.91 8.09 7.14
C ARG A 81 -6.05 7.11 7.43
N ASP A 82 -6.97 6.95 6.48
CA ASP A 82 -8.11 6.04 6.63
C ASP A 82 -7.60 4.59 6.76
N PHE A 83 -6.67 4.17 5.91
CA PHE A 83 -6.00 2.87 6.00
C PHE A 83 -5.34 2.67 7.37
N TRP A 84 -4.53 3.62 7.86
CA TRP A 84 -3.88 3.48 9.16
C TRP A 84 -4.84 3.59 10.35
N SER A 85 -6.07 4.06 10.14
CA SER A 85 -7.11 4.12 11.17
C SER A 85 -7.88 2.80 11.35
N LEU A 86 -7.75 1.85 10.43
CA LEU A 86 -8.46 0.57 10.49
C LEU A 86 -8.06 -0.23 11.73
N CYS A 87 -9.01 -0.85 12.41
CA CYS A 87 -8.77 -1.71 13.58
C CYS A 87 -8.35 -3.13 13.15
N LEU A 88 -7.26 -3.23 12.38
CA LEU A 88 -6.74 -4.51 11.88
C LEU A 88 -5.48 -4.96 12.63
N PRO A 89 -5.28 -6.28 12.80
CA PRO A 89 -4.02 -6.78 13.34
C PRO A 89 -2.89 -6.57 12.33
N ALA A 90 -1.66 -6.43 12.82
CA ALA A 90 -0.47 -6.22 11.98
C ALA A 90 -0.28 -7.28 10.88
N LYS A 91 -0.74 -8.52 11.14
CA LYS A 91 -0.74 -9.64 10.19
C LYS A 91 -1.58 -9.37 8.93
N ALA A 92 -2.62 -8.53 9.03
CA ALA A 92 -3.45 -8.10 7.92
C ALA A 92 -2.90 -6.81 7.27
N PHE A 93 -2.41 -5.87 8.08
CA PHE A 93 -1.84 -4.61 7.57
C PHE A 93 -0.63 -4.80 6.68
N THR A 94 0.33 -5.61 7.09
CA THR A 94 1.61 -5.78 6.37
C THR A 94 1.41 -6.25 4.93
N PRO A 95 0.67 -7.34 4.65
CA PRO A 95 0.44 -7.74 3.27
C PRO A 95 -0.39 -6.72 2.50
N TRP A 96 -1.40 -6.08 3.12
CA TRP A 96 -2.23 -5.08 2.42
C TRP A 96 -1.43 -3.83 2.05
N TRP A 97 -0.58 -3.36 2.95
CA TRP A 97 0.36 -2.28 2.66
C TRP A 97 1.28 -2.63 1.49
N ARG A 98 1.83 -3.86 1.45
CA ARG A 98 2.65 -4.31 0.31
C ARG A 98 1.87 -4.34 -1.00
N LEU A 99 0.61 -4.76 -0.97
CA LEU A 99 -0.30 -4.71 -2.13
C LEU A 99 -0.49 -3.28 -2.62
N LEU A 100 -0.82 -2.35 -1.72
CA LEU A 100 -1.01 -0.94 -2.05
C LEU A 100 0.24 -0.28 -2.64
N HIS A 101 1.42 -0.84 -2.34
CA HIS A 101 2.69 -0.39 -2.88
C HIS A 101 3.19 -1.19 -4.11
N GLY A 102 2.45 -2.18 -4.62
CA GLY A 102 2.89 -2.99 -5.77
C GLY A 102 4.12 -3.86 -5.49
N HIS A 103 4.31 -4.23 -4.22
CA HIS A 103 5.45 -4.99 -3.71
C HIS A 103 5.05 -6.35 -3.16
N LEU A 104 4.00 -6.98 -3.69
CA LEU A 104 3.73 -8.38 -3.36
C LEU A 104 4.79 -9.30 -3.98
N SER A 105 5.20 -10.30 -3.21
CA SER A 105 6.04 -11.38 -3.71
C SER A 105 5.16 -12.36 -4.47
N VAL A 106 5.11 -12.23 -5.79
CA VAL A 106 4.27 -13.08 -6.65
C VAL A 106 5.11 -14.05 -7.46
N GLN A 107 4.58 -15.22 -7.81
CA GLN A 107 5.37 -16.26 -8.48
C GLN A 107 5.98 -15.81 -9.80
N ALA A 108 5.29 -15.01 -10.62
CA ALA A 108 5.86 -14.51 -11.87
C ALA A 108 7.11 -13.63 -11.63
N ARG A 109 7.06 -12.79 -10.59
CA ARG A 109 8.19 -11.93 -10.19
C ARG A 109 9.35 -12.77 -9.64
N LEU A 110 9.07 -13.74 -8.77
CA LEU A 110 10.09 -14.62 -8.21
C LEU A 110 10.81 -15.45 -9.29
N HIS A 111 10.04 -16.01 -10.23
CA HIS A 111 10.57 -16.69 -11.41
C HIS A 111 11.48 -15.78 -12.24
N SER A 112 11.06 -14.55 -12.52
CA SER A 112 11.87 -13.61 -13.32
C SER A 112 13.21 -13.24 -12.67
N ILE A 113 13.29 -13.25 -11.33
CA ILE A 113 14.51 -12.90 -10.59
C ILE A 113 15.44 -14.11 -10.44
N ASN A 114 14.89 -15.30 -10.20
CA ASN A 114 15.67 -16.52 -9.97
C ASN A 114 14.95 -17.77 -10.49
N VAL A 115 15.09 -18.02 -11.79
CA VAL A 115 14.49 -19.16 -12.49
C VAL A 115 14.98 -20.51 -11.93
N VAL A 116 16.21 -20.58 -11.42
CA VAL A 116 16.76 -21.82 -10.86
C VAL A 116 16.02 -22.22 -9.58
N LYS A 117 15.76 -21.25 -8.69
CA LYS A 117 15.02 -21.50 -7.44
C LYS A 117 13.51 -21.59 -7.67
N TYR A 118 12.98 -20.81 -8.61
CA TYR A 118 11.56 -20.74 -8.93
C TYR A 118 11.37 -21.09 -10.41
N PRO A 119 11.25 -22.37 -10.78
CA PRO A 119 11.30 -22.83 -12.18
C PRO A 119 10.02 -22.60 -12.97
N SER A 120 8.93 -22.17 -12.33
CA SER A 120 7.67 -21.86 -13.01
C SER A 120 7.06 -20.56 -12.48
N PRO A 121 6.54 -19.67 -13.37
CA PRO A 121 5.82 -18.46 -12.98
C PRO A 121 4.35 -18.73 -12.64
N LEU A 122 3.87 -19.97 -12.83
CA LEU A 122 2.46 -20.33 -12.66
C LEU A 122 2.01 -20.25 -11.20
N CYS A 123 0.74 -19.91 -11.01
CA CYS A 123 0.10 -19.87 -9.70
C CYS A 123 0.18 -21.24 -9.00
N LYS A 124 0.63 -21.24 -7.74
CA LYS A 124 0.71 -22.48 -6.94
C LYS A 124 -0.64 -23.10 -6.61
N VAL A 125 -1.72 -22.31 -6.71
CA VAL A 125 -3.08 -22.73 -6.40
C VAL A 125 -3.77 -23.38 -7.60
N CYS A 126 -3.92 -22.67 -8.73
CA CYS A 126 -4.63 -23.21 -9.90
C CYS A 126 -3.72 -23.85 -10.95
N GLN A 127 -2.42 -23.50 -11.03
CA GLN A 127 -1.49 -23.93 -12.08
C GLN A 127 -1.89 -23.58 -13.52
N GLU A 128 -2.88 -22.71 -13.72
CA GLU A 128 -3.43 -22.41 -15.06
C GLU A 128 -2.82 -21.14 -15.69
N ALA A 129 -2.42 -20.17 -14.88
CA ALA A 129 -1.92 -18.89 -15.36
C ALA A 129 -0.69 -18.42 -14.57
N PRO A 130 0.19 -17.58 -15.16
CA PRO A 130 1.23 -16.87 -14.43
C PRO A 130 0.63 -16.05 -13.29
N GLU A 131 1.27 -16.07 -12.13
CA GLU A 131 0.77 -15.36 -10.97
C GLU A 131 1.40 -13.96 -10.86
N ASP A 132 0.62 -12.96 -11.22
CA ASP A 132 0.86 -11.56 -10.91
C ASP A 132 0.11 -11.14 -9.61
N GLU A 133 0.14 -9.85 -9.25
CA GLU A 133 -0.50 -9.36 -8.02
C GLU A 133 -2.01 -9.54 -8.06
N TYR A 134 -2.65 -9.30 -9.21
CA TYR A 134 -4.08 -9.51 -9.37
C TYR A 134 -4.45 -10.99 -9.18
N HIS A 135 -3.72 -11.90 -9.82
CA HIS A 135 -3.96 -13.33 -9.76
C HIS A 135 -3.62 -13.96 -8.40
N MET A 136 -2.62 -13.41 -7.71
CA MET A 136 -2.27 -13.79 -6.33
C MET A 136 -3.40 -13.46 -5.36
N VAL A 137 -4.05 -12.31 -5.53
CA VAL A 137 -5.09 -11.82 -4.60
C VAL A 137 -6.48 -12.36 -4.94
N ILE A 138 -6.90 -12.28 -6.21
CA ILE A 138 -8.28 -12.58 -6.61
C ILE A 138 -8.44 -13.27 -7.97
N GLY A 139 -7.61 -12.96 -8.97
CA GLY A 139 -7.77 -13.45 -10.35
C GLY A 139 -7.58 -14.96 -10.55
N CYS A 140 -7.22 -15.69 -9.50
CA CYS A 140 -7.21 -17.15 -9.47
C CYS A 140 -8.62 -17.67 -9.17
N SER A 141 -9.15 -18.59 -9.99
CA SER A 141 -10.51 -19.15 -9.85
C SER A 141 -10.86 -19.61 -8.42
N SER A 142 -9.96 -20.35 -7.77
CA SER A 142 -10.19 -20.82 -6.39
C SER A 142 -10.22 -19.68 -5.35
N LYS A 143 -9.49 -18.58 -5.58
CA LYS A 143 -9.47 -17.41 -4.69
C LYS A 143 -10.66 -16.50 -4.95
N SER A 144 -11.03 -16.32 -6.22
CA SER A 144 -12.26 -15.63 -6.64
C SER A 144 -13.49 -16.27 -5.98
N LEU A 145 -13.60 -17.60 -5.97
CA LEU A 145 -14.66 -18.30 -5.24
C LEU A 145 -14.70 -17.96 -3.73
N PHE A 146 -13.54 -17.90 -3.07
CA PHE A 146 -13.47 -17.50 -1.66
C PHE A 146 -14.02 -16.08 -1.46
N TRP A 147 -13.64 -15.15 -2.34
CA TRP A 147 -14.12 -13.77 -2.29
C TRP A 147 -15.62 -13.67 -2.49
N TYR A 148 -16.21 -14.44 -3.40
CA TYR A 148 -17.65 -14.50 -3.58
C TYR A 148 -18.38 -15.12 -2.39
N GLU A 149 -17.82 -16.16 -1.76
CA GLU A 149 -18.36 -16.72 -0.52
C GLU A 149 -18.38 -15.67 0.61
N VAL A 150 -17.29 -14.92 0.78
CA VAL A 150 -17.19 -13.81 1.74
C VAL A 150 -18.22 -12.71 1.44
N ALA A 151 -18.27 -12.23 0.18
CA ALA A 151 -19.18 -11.18 -0.22
C ALA A 151 -20.65 -11.60 -0.03
N SER A 152 -20.99 -12.84 -0.40
CA SER A 152 -22.34 -13.38 -0.20
C SER A 152 -22.70 -13.52 1.27
N HIS A 153 -21.79 -14.03 2.11
CA HIS A 153 -22.03 -14.22 3.53
C HIS A 153 -22.27 -12.91 4.27
N LEU A 154 -21.58 -11.85 3.86
CA LEU A 154 -21.66 -10.52 4.47
C LEU A 154 -22.72 -9.63 3.82
N GLY A 155 -23.50 -10.12 2.83
CA GLY A 155 -24.48 -9.29 2.11
C GLY A 155 -23.85 -8.19 1.24
N LEU A 156 -22.56 -8.30 0.92
CA LEU A 156 -21.79 -7.33 0.15
C LEU A 156 -21.78 -7.60 -1.36
N THR A 157 -22.46 -8.64 -1.84
CA THR A 157 -22.58 -8.97 -3.28
C THR A 157 -22.96 -7.76 -4.15
N PRO A 158 -23.91 -6.87 -3.77
CA PRO A 158 -24.23 -5.71 -4.60
C PRO A 158 -23.09 -4.71 -4.75
N LYS A 159 -22.22 -4.57 -3.73
CA LYS A 159 -21.03 -3.70 -3.77
C LYS A 159 -19.85 -4.35 -4.49
N PHE A 160 -19.79 -5.68 -4.45
CA PHE A 160 -18.71 -6.48 -5.00
C PHE A 160 -19.21 -7.57 -5.94
N PRO A 161 -19.84 -7.21 -7.08
CA PRO A 161 -20.42 -8.19 -7.99
C PRO A 161 -19.38 -8.93 -8.85
N THR A 162 -18.13 -8.44 -8.89
CA THR A 162 -17.07 -8.98 -9.75
C THR A 162 -15.71 -8.92 -9.06
N ASP A 163 -14.77 -9.75 -9.52
CA ASP A 163 -13.37 -9.71 -9.09
C ASP A 163 -12.77 -8.30 -9.21
N ALA A 164 -13.10 -7.59 -10.29
CA ALA A 164 -12.62 -6.23 -10.55
C ALA A 164 -13.12 -5.24 -9.49
N ALA A 165 -14.36 -5.39 -9.00
CA ALA A 165 -14.91 -4.54 -7.94
C ALA A 165 -14.19 -4.75 -6.60
N ILE A 166 -13.88 -6.00 -6.27
CA ILE A 166 -13.15 -6.35 -5.04
C ILE A 166 -11.71 -5.85 -5.14
N TRP A 167 -11.06 -6.08 -6.28
CA TRP A 167 -9.73 -5.57 -6.56
C TRP A 167 -9.66 -4.04 -6.45
N LEU A 168 -10.65 -3.33 -7.00
CA LEU A 168 -10.76 -1.88 -6.87
C LEU A 168 -10.85 -1.46 -5.40
N GLY A 169 -11.71 -2.11 -4.61
CA GLY A 169 -11.84 -1.86 -3.17
C GLY A 169 -10.51 -2.06 -2.42
N LEU A 170 -9.79 -3.14 -2.71
CA LEU A 170 -8.51 -3.43 -2.08
C LEU A 170 -7.39 -2.47 -2.48
N THR A 171 -7.37 -2.00 -3.72
CA THR A 171 -6.24 -1.21 -4.25
C THR A 171 -6.46 0.30 -4.20
N THR A 172 -7.71 0.74 -4.08
CA THR A 172 -8.07 2.17 -4.07
C THR A 172 -8.83 2.59 -2.82
N LEU A 173 -9.33 1.64 -2.01
CA LEU A 173 -10.21 1.90 -0.87
C LEU A 173 -11.55 2.54 -1.24
N HIS A 174 -11.95 2.45 -2.52
CA HIS A 174 -13.21 2.98 -3.06
C HIS A 174 -14.10 1.88 -3.63
N GLY A 175 -15.40 2.15 -3.64
CA GLY A 175 -16.39 1.36 -4.36
C GLY A 175 -16.38 1.65 -5.86
N GLN A 176 -17.22 0.92 -6.60
CA GLN A 176 -17.36 1.11 -8.05
C GLN A 176 -17.94 2.47 -8.45
N ASP A 177 -18.68 3.10 -7.54
CA ASP A 177 -19.22 4.46 -7.63
C ASP A 177 -18.17 5.55 -7.36
N ASN A 178 -16.90 5.16 -7.15
CA ASN A 178 -15.81 6.06 -6.81
C ASN A 178 -16.04 6.83 -5.50
N HIS A 179 -16.87 6.28 -4.60
CA HIS A 179 -16.98 6.74 -3.22
C HIS A 179 -16.08 5.92 -2.29
N PRO A 180 -15.47 6.52 -1.25
CA PRO A 180 -14.71 5.78 -0.25
C PRO A 180 -15.58 4.69 0.38
N LEU A 181 -15.00 3.51 0.59
CA LEU A 181 -15.69 2.44 1.30
C LEU A 181 -15.76 2.75 2.79
N ASP A 182 -16.84 2.31 3.43
CA ASP A 182 -17.00 2.42 4.87
C ASP A 182 -15.87 1.68 5.60
N ILE A 183 -15.45 2.21 6.75
CA ILE A 183 -14.35 1.65 7.55
C ILE A 183 -14.58 0.16 7.85
N SER A 184 -15.79 -0.23 8.24
CA SER A 184 -16.11 -1.62 8.55
C SER A 184 -16.00 -2.54 7.32
N ILE A 185 -16.32 -2.05 6.13
CA ILE A 185 -16.14 -2.82 4.88
C ILE A 185 -14.65 -2.97 4.58
N LEU A 186 -13.85 -1.90 4.77
CA LEU A 186 -12.40 -1.95 4.60
C LEU A 186 -11.76 -2.93 5.59
N GLU A 187 -12.20 -2.95 6.84
CA GLU A 187 -11.72 -3.92 7.84
C GLU A 187 -12.03 -5.37 7.41
N LEU A 188 -13.24 -5.63 6.91
CA LEU A 188 -13.61 -6.96 6.40
C LEU A 188 -12.79 -7.37 5.18
N LEU A 189 -12.56 -6.44 4.23
CA LEU A 189 -11.70 -6.67 3.08
C LEU A 189 -10.26 -6.99 3.51
N GLY A 190 -9.72 -6.24 4.46
CA GLY A 190 -8.37 -6.47 5.00
C GLY A 190 -8.24 -7.80 5.72
N ALA A 191 -9.25 -8.17 6.50
CA ALA A 191 -9.32 -9.47 7.18
C ALA A 191 -9.39 -10.63 6.17
N ALA A 192 -10.27 -10.53 5.17
CA ALA A 192 -10.39 -11.53 4.11
C ALA A 192 -9.09 -11.64 3.29
N PHE A 193 -8.46 -10.51 2.95
CA PHE A 193 -7.18 -10.51 2.26
C PHE A 193 -6.07 -11.16 3.10
N SER A 194 -6.05 -10.93 4.41
CA SER A 194 -5.12 -11.62 5.31
C SER A 194 -5.28 -13.13 5.27
N CYS A 195 -6.52 -13.64 5.17
CA CYS A 195 -6.78 -15.07 5.03
C CYS A 195 -6.26 -15.63 3.69
N VAL A 196 -6.49 -14.89 2.59
CA VAL A 196 -5.92 -15.24 1.27
C VAL A 196 -4.40 -15.31 1.34
N TRP A 197 -3.77 -14.27 1.90
CA TRP A 197 -2.31 -14.19 2.05
C TRP A 197 -1.75 -15.39 2.81
N GLN A 198 -2.31 -15.71 3.98
CA GLN A 198 -1.84 -16.81 4.82
C GLN A 198 -1.96 -18.17 4.12
N HIS A 199 -3.11 -18.45 3.51
CA HIS A 199 -3.34 -19.73 2.85
C HIS A 199 -2.54 -19.86 1.55
N HIS A 200 -2.41 -18.78 0.79
CA HIS A 200 -1.56 -18.77 -0.40
C HIS A 200 -0.12 -19.13 -0.06
N TRP A 201 0.46 -18.52 0.98
CA TRP A 201 1.83 -18.86 1.38
C TRP A 201 1.95 -20.23 2.02
N GLY A 202 0.91 -20.73 2.69
CA GLY A 202 0.84 -22.13 3.09
C GLY A 202 0.91 -23.09 1.89
N CYS A 203 0.28 -22.75 0.76
CA CYS A 203 0.41 -23.52 -0.47
C CYS A 203 1.81 -23.41 -1.08
N THR A 204 2.37 -22.21 -1.13
CA THR A 204 3.65 -21.94 -1.80
C THR A 204 4.87 -22.42 -1.01
N LEU A 205 4.86 -22.29 0.32
CA LEU A 205 5.99 -22.63 1.19
C LEU A 205 5.87 -24.01 1.82
N ASP A 206 4.67 -24.37 2.30
CA ASP A 206 4.45 -25.62 3.04
C ASP A 206 3.89 -26.75 2.16
N GLY A 207 3.63 -26.49 0.87
CA GLY A 207 3.05 -27.46 -0.06
C GLY A 207 1.62 -27.87 0.28
N LYS A 208 0.89 -27.07 1.08
CA LYS A 208 -0.52 -27.33 1.42
C LYS A 208 -1.42 -27.17 0.19
N SER A 209 -2.49 -27.94 0.10
CA SER A 209 -3.51 -27.75 -0.93
C SER A 209 -4.44 -26.60 -0.57
N TRP A 210 -4.80 -25.78 -1.56
CA TRP A 210 -5.84 -24.78 -1.39
C TRP A 210 -7.21 -25.43 -1.34
N LEU A 211 -8.00 -25.13 -0.31
CA LEU A 211 -9.39 -25.57 -0.19
C LEU A 211 -10.25 -24.36 0.19
N THR A 212 -10.96 -23.80 -0.79
CA THR A 212 -11.77 -22.56 -0.63
C THR A 212 -12.63 -22.58 0.64
N ARG A 213 -13.34 -23.68 0.87
CA ARG A 213 -14.19 -23.85 2.06
C ARG A 213 -13.40 -23.81 3.38
N ALA A 214 -12.18 -24.35 3.41
CA ALA A 214 -11.33 -24.31 4.59
C ALA A 214 -10.85 -22.87 4.84
N VAL A 215 -10.43 -22.16 3.79
CA VAL A 215 -10.04 -20.74 3.87
C VAL A 215 -11.19 -19.89 4.39
N PHE A 216 -12.40 -20.10 3.86
CA PHE A 216 -13.62 -19.44 4.31
C PHE A 216 -13.95 -19.75 5.77
N SER A 217 -13.87 -21.02 6.17
CA SER A 217 -14.10 -21.41 7.58
C SER A 217 -13.10 -20.75 8.52
N SER A 218 -11.82 -20.68 8.14
CA SER A 218 -10.79 -19.95 8.90
C SER A 218 -11.07 -18.45 8.97
N PHE A 219 -11.55 -17.84 7.88
CA PHE A 219 -11.96 -16.44 7.88
C PHE A 219 -13.07 -16.18 8.90
N LEU A 220 -14.11 -17.02 8.93
CA LEU A 220 -15.21 -16.89 9.89
C LEU A 220 -14.72 -17.05 11.34
N ALA A 221 -13.89 -18.06 11.60
CA ALA A 221 -13.39 -18.36 12.94
C ALA A 221 -12.48 -17.25 13.48
N ASP A 222 -11.52 -16.78 12.68
CA ASP A 222 -10.52 -15.79 13.10
C ASP A 222 -11.13 -14.39 13.26
N ASN A 223 -12.22 -14.09 12.56
CA ASN A 223 -12.80 -12.75 12.49
C ASN A 223 -14.23 -12.68 13.04
N ALA A 224 -14.66 -13.67 13.83
CA ALA A 224 -16.02 -13.78 14.35
C ALA A 224 -16.54 -12.50 15.02
N LYS A 225 -15.69 -11.82 15.82
CA LYS A 225 -16.04 -10.57 16.49
C LYS A 225 -16.24 -9.39 15.52
N LEU A 226 -15.40 -9.30 14.50
CA LEU A 226 -15.51 -8.28 13.46
C LEU A 226 -16.77 -8.50 12.63
N ILE A 227 -17.04 -9.75 12.27
CA ILE A 227 -18.22 -10.14 11.50
C ILE A 227 -19.50 -9.87 12.30
N SER A 228 -19.57 -10.25 13.58
CA SER A 228 -20.75 -9.97 14.41
C SER A 228 -21.00 -8.47 14.51
N SER A 229 -19.96 -7.67 14.75
CA SER A 229 -20.12 -6.20 14.81
C SER A 229 -20.58 -5.58 13.50
N PHE A 230 -20.32 -6.24 12.37
CA PHE A 230 -20.77 -5.77 11.06
C PHE A 230 -22.22 -6.15 10.76
N VAL A 231 -22.63 -7.36 11.12
CA VAL A 231 -23.99 -7.86 10.87
C VAL A 231 -25.02 -7.22 11.82
N ASP A 232 -24.59 -6.78 13.00
CA ASP A 232 -25.45 -6.11 13.99
C ASP A 232 -25.70 -4.61 13.68
N MET A 233 -25.08 -4.04 12.63
CA MET A 233 -25.30 -2.65 12.16
C MET A 233 -26.43 -2.56 11.15
#